data_AF-A0A2R6B8H8-F1
#
_entry.id   AF-A0A2R6B8H8-F1
#
_cell.length_a   1.000
_cell.length_b   1.000
_cell.length_c   1.000
_cell.angle_alpha   90.00
_cell.angle_beta   90.00
_cell.angle_gamma   90.00
#
_symmetry.space_group_name_H-M   'P 1'
#
loop_
_entity.id
_entity.type
_entity.pdbx_description
1 polymer ?
#
loop_
_entity_poly.entity_id
_entity_poly.type
_entity_poly.pdbx_seq_one_letter_code
_entity_poly.pdbx_strand_id
1 'polypeptide(L)'
;MSTANGFLAGYSFGAAAYVVILTLLSLVLTVVRTRSWGVSFTPLDLIRTLLSAQDRKTGGFKSTIRVVADSTYHNVFRLRRAGAWCNEAVHVDGRALVLYGSIGLIIASILGFISYHAGTGLITGVLLGLESISGVVFAAGGFILIFRRAKAPNIRAVTHKDTWALQGLIILLGVSSALSSVYGLVNPTASSSLPHIITLVVLGAFLLYAPFSELAFLIWKGALITLKTVRGDARKGESNPAGGGQMLGEQR
;
A
#
# COMPACT_ATOMS: atom_id res chain seq x y z
N MET A 1 7.72 -31.15 21.38
CA MET A 1 7.44 -29.70 21.28
C MET A 1 6.87 -29.24 22.61
N SER A 2 7.46 -28.21 23.24
CA SER A 2 6.92 -27.64 24.49
C SER A 2 5.53 -27.05 24.25
N THR A 3 4.62 -27.15 25.22
CA THR A 3 3.28 -26.54 25.21
C THR A 3 3.34 -25.03 24.92
N ALA A 4 4.41 -24.36 25.34
CA ALA A 4 4.66 -22.94 25.06
C ALA A 4 4.88 -22.65 23.56
N ASN A 5 5.57 -23.53 22.83
CA ASN A 5 5.81 -23.36 21.39
C ASN A 5 4.53 -23.56 20.58
N GLY A 6 3.65 -24.47 21.04
CA GLY A 6 2.33 -24.67 20.43
C GLY A 6 1.41 -23.46 20.61
N PHE A 7 1.42 -22.86 21.80
CA PHE A 7 0.64 -21.64 22.08
C PHE A 7 1.11 -20.44 21.25
N LEU A 8 2.42 -20.20 21.16
CA LEU A 8 2.98 -19.08 20.38
C LEU A 8 2.71 -19.21 18.88
N ALA A 9 2.79 -20.44 18.35
CA ALA A 9 2.41 -20.72 16.96
C ALA A 9 0.90 -20.52 16.74
N GLY A 10 0.05 -21.00 17.66
CA GLY A 10 -1.39 -20.77 17.60
C GLY A 10 -1.75 -19.28 17.61
N TYR A 11 -1.08 -18.49 18.45
CA TYR A 11 -1.25 -17.05 18.52
C TYR A 11 -0.82 -16.36 17.22
N SER A 12 0.34 -16.69 16.65
CA SER A 12 0.83 -16.05 15.41
C SER A 12 -0.10 -16.33 14.23
N PHE A 13 -0.62 -17.55 14.09
CA PHE A 13 -1.63 -17.86 13.08
C PHE A 13 -2.97 -17.15 13.35
N GLY A 14 -3.38 -17.03 14.61
CA GLY A 14 -4.57 -16.27 14.99
C GLY A 14 -4.44 -14.77 14.63
N ALA A 15 -3.29 -14.17 14.89
CA ALA A 15 -2.99 -12.78 14.50
C ALA A 15 -2.98 -12.61 12.97
N ALA A 16 -2.37 -13.55 12.24
CA ALA A 16 -2.39 -13.54 10.77
C ALA A 16 -3.82 -13.65 10.23
N ALA A 17 -4.64 -14.57 10.77
CA ALA A 17 -6.04 -14.71 10.40
C ALA A 17 -6.84 -13.44 10.68
N TYR A 18 -6.63 -12.80 11.84
CA TYR A 18 -7.23 -11.51 12.18
C TYR A 18 -6.91 -10.44 11.12
N VAL A 19 -5.64 -10.29 10.74
CA VAL A 19 -5.23 -9.31 9.71
C VAL A 19 -5.85 -9.63 8.35
N VAL A 20 -5.87 -10.90 7.95
CA VAL A 20 -6.49 -11.32 6.68
C VAL A 20 -7.99 -11.01 6.66
N ILE A 21 -8.71 -11.37 7.72
CA ILE A 21 -10.16 -11.11 7.84
C ILE A 21 -10.45 -9.61 7.76
N LEU A 22 -9.71 -8.79 8.51
CA LEU A 22 -9.90 -7.34 8.49
C LEU A 22 -9.51 -6.71 7.14
N THR A 23 -8.51 -7.24 6.47
CA THR A 23 -8.13 -6.78 5.12
C THR A 23 -9.23 -7.08 4.11
N LEU A 24 -9.79 -8.29 4.14
CA LEU A 24 -10.92 -8.66 3.29
C LEU A 24 -12.15 -7.79 3.59
N LEU A 25 -12.47 -7.57 4.87
CA LEU A 25 -13.56 -6.70 5.28
C LEU A 25 -13.34 -5.25 4.81
N SER A 26 -12.14 -4.71 4.99
CA SER A 26 -11.75 -3.38 4.52
C SER A 26 -11.92 -3.24 3.01
N LEU A 27 -11.53 -4.27 2.24
CA LEU A 27 -11.69 -4.29 0.80
C LEU A 27 -13.17 -4.30 0.39
N VAL A 28 -13.99 -5.13 1.04
CA VAL A 28 -15.45 -5.17 0.82
C VAL A 28 -16.08 -3.80 1.13
N LEU A 29 -15.75 -3.20 2.28
CA LEU A 29 -16.24 -1.88 2.66
C LEU A 29 -15.80 -0.80 1.66
N THR A 30 -14.57 -0.88 1.14
CA THR A 30 -14.07 0.06 0.12
C THR A 30 -14.87 -0.07 -1.17
N VAL A 31 -15.19 -1.30 -1.60
CA VAL A 31 -16.03 -1.56 -2.78
C VAL A 31 -17.45 -1.01 -2.58
N VAL A 32 -18.07 -1.29 -1.44
CA VAL A 32 -19.43 -0.80 -1.12
C VAL A 32 -19.43 0.74 -1.07
N ARG A 33 -18.44 1.33 -0.40
CA ARG A 33 -18.30 2.78 -0.27
C ARG A 33 -18.09 3.46 -1.63
N THR A 34 -17.21 2.93 -2.47
CA THR A 34 -16.97 3.50 -3.82
C THR A 34 -18.20 3.40 -4.70
N ARG A 35 -18.99 2.32 -4.62
CA ARG A 35 -20.29 2.21 -5.31
C ARG A 35 -21.30 3.25 -4.83
N SER A 36 -21.31 3.55 -3.53
CA SER A 36 -22.22 4.54 -2.95
C SER A 36 -21.99 5.96 -3.45
N TRP A 37 -20.83 6.26 -4.05
CA TRP A 37 -20.53 7.59 -4.59
C TRP A 37 -21.24 7.90 -5.92
N GLY A 38 -21.91 6.93 -6.54
CA GLY A 38 -22.58 7.14 -7.82
C GLY A 38 -21.61 7.44 -8.99
N VAL A 39 -20.35 7.05 -8.85
CA VAL A 39 -19.32 7.25 -9.87
C VAL A 39 -19.46 6.24 -11.02
N SER A 40 -19.21 6.69 -12.26
CA SER A 40 -19.29 5.86 -13.47
C SER A 40 -18.20 4.79 -13.60
N PHE A 41 -17.25 4.78 -12.66
CA PHE A 41 -16.12 3.87 -12.65
C PHE A 41 -15.77 3.48 -11.22
N THR A 42 -15.55 2.17 -11.01
CA THR A 42 -15.10 1.60 -9.74
C THR A 42 -13.75 0.89 -9.91
N PRO A 43 -12.95 0.70 -8.84
CA PRO A 43 -11.71 -0.07 -8.92
C PRO A 43 -11.92 -1.50 -9.46
N LEU A 44 -13.11 -2.08 -9.26
CA LEU A 44 -13.48 -3.37 -9.82
C LEU A 44 -13.52 -3.35 -11.36
N ASP A 45 -13.89 -2.23 -11.97
CA ASP A 45 -13.93 -2.11 -13.43
C ASP A 45 -12.52 -2.10 -14.03
N LEU A 46 -11.52 -1.59 -13.29
CA LEU A 46 -10.12 -1.78 -13.67
C LEU A 46 -9.73 -3.25 -13.63
N ILE A 47 -10.02 -3.95 -12.53
CA ILE A 47 -9.71 -5.38 -12.41
C ILE A 47 -10.38 -6.19 -13.53
N ARG A 48 -11.66 -5.94 -13.80
CA ARG A 48 -12.40 -6.57 -14.91
C ARG A 48 -11.78 -6.26 -16.26
N THR A 49 -11.39 -5.00 -16.51
CA THR A 49 -10.72 -4.61 -17.75
C THR A 49 -9.39 -5.36 -17.90
N LEU A 50 -8.60 -5.47 -16.83
CA LEU A 50 -7.32 -6.19 -16.83
C LEU A 50 -7.50 -7.70 -17.06
N LEU A 51 -8.49 -8.32 -16.41
CA LEU A 51 -8.81 -9.73 -16.60
C LEU A 51 -9.34 -10.01 -18.02
N SER A 52 -10.22 -9.15 -18.55
CA SER A 52 -10.70 -9.30 -19.93
C SER A 52 -9.60 -9.09 -20.98
N ALA A 53 -8.56 -8.31 -20.66
CA ALA A 53 -7.38 -8.15 -21.52
C ALA A 53 -6.46 -9.38 -21.49
N GLN A 54 -6.53 -10.20 -20.43
CA GLN A 54 -5.81 -11.47 -20.32
C GLN A 54 -6.35 -12.54 -21.29
N ASP A 55 -7.66 -12.57 -21.52
CA ASP A 55 -8.32 -13.56 -22.38
C ASP A 55 -8.11 -13.30 -23.89
N ARG A 56 -7.69 -12.10 -24.30
CA ARG A 56 -7.35 -11.81 -25.70
C ARG A 56 -5.96 -12.38 -26.02
N LYS A 57 -5.95 -13.55 -26.66
CA LYS A 57 -4.82 -14.40 -27.12
C LYS A 57 -3.68 -13.73 -27.92
N THR A 58 -3.59 -12.41 -28.05
CA THR A 58 -2.56 -11.72 -28.84
C THR A 58 -1.59 -10.95 -27.93
N GLY A 59 -0.65 -11.63 -27.27
CA GLY A 59 0.47 -10.99 -26.53
C GLY A 59 0.08 -9.98 -25.43
N GLY A 60 -1.23 -9.85 -25.13
CA GLY A 60 -1.84 -8.67 -24.52
C GLY A 60 -1.70 -8.60 -23.01
N PHE A 61 -1.54 -9.72 -22.33
CA PHE A 61 -1.41 -9.73 -20.87
C PHE A 61 -0.06 -9.18 -20.40
N LYS A 62 1.05 -9.59 -21.03
CA LYS A 62 2.39 -9.06 -20.72
C LYS A 62 2.50 -7.57 -21.05
N SER A 63 1.95 -7.12 -22.19
CA SER A 63 1.95 -5.70 -22.53
C SER A 63 1.05 -4.89 -21.61
N THR A 64 -0.14 -5.39 -21.25
CA THR A 64 -1.05 -4.73 -20.31
C THR A 64 -0.46 -4.65 -18.90
N ILE A 65 0.14 -5.73 -18.38
CA ILE A 65 0.86 -5.69 -17.10
C ILE A 65 2.02 -4.71 -17.17
N ARG A 66 2.79 -4.71 -18.27
CA ARG A 66 3.89 -3.76 -18.44
C ARG A 66 3.40 -2.31 -18.45
N VAL A 67 2.29 -2.00 -19.14
CA VAL A 67 1.67 -0.68 -19.16
C VAL A 67 1.11 -0.30 -17.79
N VAL A 68 0.47 -1.22 -17.08
CA VAL A 68 0.00 -0.99 -15.70
C VAL A 68 1.17 -0.76 -14.77
N ALA A 69 2.23 -1.58 -14.86
CA ALA A 69 3.44 -1.45 -14.06
C ALA A 69 4.15 -0.14 -14.35
N ASP A 70 4.31 0.23 -15.61
CA ASP A 70 4.96 1.48 -16.05
C ASP A 70 4.12 2.71 -15.65
N SER A 71 2.81 2.66 -15.86
CA SER A 71 1.87 3.69 -15.41
C SER A 71 1.87 3.83 -13.88
N THR A 72 1.88 2.72 -13.15
CA THR A 72 1.91 2.74 -11.67
C THR A 72 3.26 3.24 -11.19
N TYR A 73 4.36 2.80 -11.80
CA TYR A 73 5.70 3.24 -11.46
C TYR A 73 5.88 4.75 -11.70
N HIS A 74 5.47 5.26 -12.86
CA HIS A 74 5.60 6.67 -13.17
C HIS A 74 4.60 7.56 -12.42
N ASN A 75 3.34 7.14 -12.29
CA ASN A 75 2.30 8.00 -11.71
C ASN A 75 2.19 7.89 -10.18
N VAL A 76 2.44 6.70 -9.62
CA VAL A 76 2.28 6.41 -8.19
C VAL A 76 3.63 6.40 -7.48
N PHE A 77 4.62 5.64 -7.95
CA PHE A 77 5.93 5.55 -7.29
C PHE A 77 6.77 6.81 -7.49
N ARG A 78 6.99 7.26 -8.73
CA ARG A 78 7.74 8.50 -8.99
C ARG A 78 6.97 9.78 -8.63
N LEU A 79 5.74 9.64 -8.14
CA LEU A 79 4.86 10.76 -7.77
C LEU A 79 4.73 11.84 -8.87
N ARG A 80 4.99 11.54 -10.16
CA ARG A 80 5.00 12.55 -11.23
C ARG A 80 3.64 13.23 -11.40
N ARG A 81 2.54 12.49 -11.26
CA ARG A 81 1.17 13.05 -11.30
C ARG A 81 0.58 13.26 -9.90
N ALA A 82 0.90 12.42 -8.91
CA ALA A 82 0.40 12.59 -7.55
C ALA A 82 1.07 13.77 -6.79
N GLY A 83 2.32 14.08 -7.14
CA GLY A 83 3.10 15.21 -6.65
C GLY A 83 2.90 16.49 -7.46
N ALA A 84 2.63 16.41 -8.78
CA ALA A 84 2.31 17.58 -9.61
C ALA A 84 1.01 18.30 -9.24
N TRP A 85 0.24 17.76 -8.30
CA TRP A 85 -0.99 18.39 -7.80
C TRP A 85 -0.76 19.23 -6.54
N CYS A 86 0.47 19.32 -6.06
CA CYS A 86 0.82 20.12 -4.89
C CYS A 86 2.10 20.92 -5.17
N ASN A 87 2.01 22.24 -5.01
CA ASN A 87 3.10 23.16 -5.30
C ASN A 87 4.27 23.09 -4.30
N GLU A 88 4.14 22.34 -3.20
CA GLU A 88 5.13 22.27 -2.12
C GLU A 88 5.82 20.89 -2.07
N ALA A 89 7.14 20.88 -2.28
CA ALA A 89 7.99 19.68 -2.23
C ALA A 89 7.78 18.87 -0.93
N VAL A 90 7.66 19.55 0.22
CA VAL A 90 7.49 18.93 1.54
C VAL A 90 6.25 18.02 1.62
N HIS A 91 5.15 18.37 0.94
CA HIS A 91 3.95 17.54 0.92
C HIS A 91 4.11 16.30 0.03
N VAL A 92 4.88 16.43 -1.05
CA VAL A 92 5.23 15.31 -1.93
C VAL A 92 6.12 14.33 -1.18
N ASP A 93 7.14 14.83 -0.48
CA ASP A 93 8.06 14.03 0.32
C ASP A 93 7.33 13.29 1.45
N GLY A 94 6.44 13.98 2.17
CA GLY A 94 5.61 13.36 3.20
C GLY A 94 4.77 12.20 2.66
N ARG A 95 4.14 12.36 1.49
CA ARG A 95 3.40 11.28 0.82
C ARG A 95 4.32 10.15 0.34
N ALA A 96 5.52 10.47 -0.14
CA ALA A 96 6.50 9.49 -0.57
C ALA A 96 6.91 8.57 0.59
N LEU A 97 7.22 9.15 1.76
CA LEU A 97 7.60 8.40 2.95
C LEU A 97 6.47 7.51 3.46
N VAL A 98 5.22 7.99 3.45
CA VAL A 98 4.05 7.15 3.77
C VAL A 98 3.91 5.99 2.78
N LEU A 99 4.05 6.25 1.48
CA LEU A 99 3.94 5.21 0.46
C LEU A 99 5.06 4.15 0.61
N TYR A 100 6.32 4.58 0.59
CA TYR A 100 7.46 3.67 0.65
C TYR A 100 7.57 2.96 2.00
N GLY A 101 7.30 3.67 3.11
CA GLY A 101 7.24 3.07 4.43
C GLY A 101 6.15 2.00 4.54
N SER A 102 4.96 2.25 3.98
CA SER A 102 3.89 1.23 3.98
C SER A 102 4.24 -0.01 3.15
N ILE A 103 4.89 0.15 2.00
CA ILE A 103 5.32 -0.97 1.16
C ILE A 103 6.40 -1.78 1.88
N GLY A 104 7.38 -1.10 2.48
CA GLY A 104 8.42 -1.73 3.28
C GLY A 104 7.86 -2.52 4.45
N LEU A 105 6.90 -1.93 5.19
CA LEU A 105 6.18 -2.61 6.28
C LEU A 105 5.49 -3.88 5.78
N ILE A 106 4.66 -3.78 4.74
CA ILE A 106 3.91 -4.93 4.21
C ILE A 106 4.85 -6.07 3.80
N ILE A 107 5.90 -5.75 3.04
CA ILE A 107 6.84 -6.76 2.55
C ILE A 107 7.61 -7.38 3.72
N ALA A 108 8.14 -6.56 4.64
CA ALA A 108 8.90 -7.04 5.78
C ALA A 108 8.06 -7.90 6.72
N SER A 109 6.82 -7.51 7.01
CA SER A 109 5.92 -8.28 7.88
C SER A 109 5.50 -9.62 7.23
N ILE A 110 5.18 -9.65 5.93
CA ILE A 110 4.79 -10.90 5.23
C ILE A 110 5.98 -11.86 5.16
N LEU A 111 7.13 -11.39 4.68
CA LEU A 111 8.32 -12.23 4.58
C LEU A 111 8.83 -12.63 5.97
N GLY A 112 8.70 -11.75 6.96
CA GLY A 112 9.11 -11.99 8.34
C GLY A 112 8.27 -13.10 8.96
N PHE A 113 6.96 -13.08 8.75
CA PHE A 113 6.06 -14.15 9.17
C PHE A 113 6.43 -15.50 8.54
N ILE A 114 6.67 -15.53 7.23
CA ILE A 114 7.07 -16.76 6.51
C ILE A 114 8.42 -17.26 7.04
N SER A 115 9.41 -16.38 7.16
CA SER A 115 10.76 -16.69 7.64
C SER A 115 10.75 -17.24 9.06
N TYR A 116 9.93 -16.66 9.95
CA TYR A 116 9.80 -17.14 11.33
C TYR A 116 9.29 -18.58 11.38
N HIS A 117 8.27 -18.91 10.61
CA HIS A 117 7.69 -20.27 10.58
C HIS A 117 8.52 -21.27 9.77
N ALA A 118 9.35 -20.79 8.83
CA ALA A 118 10.34 -21.61 8.13
C ALA A 118 11.58 -21.92 8.99
N GLY A 119 11.73 -21.28 10.16
CA GLY A 119 12.87 -21.48 11.06
C GLY A 119 14.14 -20.74 10.63
N THR A 120 14.06 -19.78 9.71
CA THR A 120 15.22 -19.03 9.22
C THR A 120 15.49 -17.80 10.11
N GLY A 121 16.12 -18.02 11.26
CA GLY A 121 16.33 -16.99 12.30
C GLY A 121 17.10 -15.75 11.83
N LEU A 122 18.18 -15.90 11.06
CA LEU A 122 18.97 -14.76 10.56
C LEU A 122 18.15 -13.85 9.64
N ILE A 123 17.42 -14.45 8.69
CA ILE A 123 16.55 -13.72 7.75
C ILE A 123 15.43 -13.02 8.53
N THR A 124 14.87 -13.69 9.54
CA THR A 124 13.84 -13.10 10.42
C THR A 124 14.35 -11.85 11.12
N GLY A 125 15.57 -11.86 11.66
CA GLY A 125 16.19 -10.69 12.27
C GLY A 125 16.38 -9.53 11.30
N VAL A 126 16.87 -9.81 10.08
CA VAL A 126 17.00 -8.77 9.04
C VAL A 126 15.65 -8.16 8.68
N LEU A 127 14.60 -8.99 8.56
CA LEU A 127 13.27 -8.53 8.21
C LEU A 127 12.62 -7.71 9.33
N LEU A 128 12.82 -8.08 10.60
CA LEU A 128 12.38 -7.25 11.74
C LEU A 128 13.11 -5.90 11.77
N GLY A 129 14.40 -5.86 11.42
CA GLY A 129 15.13 -4.60 11.27
C GLY A 129 14.56 -3.72 10.16
N LEU A 130 14.26 -4.33 9.00
CA LEU A 130 13.62 -3.63 7.88
C LEU A 130 12.21 -3.15 8.22
N GLU A 131 11.42 -3.96 8.93
CA GLU A 131 10.09 -3.60 9.41
C GLU A 131 10.14 -2.40 10.35
N SER A 132 11.14 -2.37 11.25
CA SER A 132 11.37 -1.25 12.15
C SER A 132 11.69 0.05 11.40
N ILE A 133 12.67 0.02 10.49
CA ILE A 133 13.05 1.19 9.68
C ILE A 133 11.86 1.66 8.84
N SER A 134 11.12 0.73 8.24
CA SER A 134 9.93 1.03 7.44
C SER A 134 8.84 1.67 8.29
N GLY A 135 8.63 1.20 9.52
CA GLY A 135 7.70 1.79 10.49
C GLY A 135 8.04 3.22 10.86
N VAL A 136 9.33 3.49 11.11
CA VAL A 136 9.81 4.86 11.39
C VAL A 136 9.63 5.77 10.18
N VAL A 137 10.00 5.31 8.97
CA VAL A 137 9.80 6.06 7.72
C VAL A 137 8.32 6.36 7.48
N PHE A 138 7.45 5.38 7.71
CA PHE A 138 5.99 5.52 7.58
C PHE A 138 5.44 6.57 8.57
N ALA A 139 5.84 6.48 9.85
CA ALA A 139 5.45 7.43 10.88
C ALA A 139 5.98 8.84 10.59
N ALA A 140 7.22 8.98 10.13
CA ALA A 140 7.82 10.26 9.77
C ALA A 140 7.06 10.94 8.62
N GLY A 141 6.65 10.18 7.60
CA GLY A 141 5.79 10.67 6.54
C GLY A 141 4.44 11.19 7.06
N GLY A 142 3.79 10.44 7.94
CA GLY A 142 2.56 10.88 8.61
C GLY A 142 2.76 12.15 9.44
N PHE A 143 3.87 12.23 10.17
CA PHE A 143 4.24 13.37 11.00
C PHE A 143 4.47 14.64 10.18
N ILE A 144 5.16 14.56 9.05
CA ILE A 144 5.38 15.71 8.15
C ILE A 144 4.03 16.24 7.64
N LEU A 145 3.11 15.35 7.27
CA LEU A 145 1.79 15.74 6.75
C LEU A 145 0.92 16.43 7.81
N ILE A 146 0.88 15.89 9.03
CA ILE A 146 0.10 16.47 10.13
C ILE A 146 0.72 17.79 10.63
N PHE A 147 2.05 17.85 10.70
CA PHE A 147 2.77 19.03 11.14
C PHE A 147 2.59 20.19 10.17
N ARG A 148 2.64 19.94 8.85
CA ARG A 148 2.36 20.98 7.84
C ARG A 148 0.96 21.54 8.01
N ARG A 149 -0.04 20.67 8.19
CA ARG A 149 -1.44 21.09 8.39
C ARG A 149 -1.62 21.87 9.69
N ALA A 150 -0.91 21.51 10.75
CA ALA A 150 -0.96 22.22 12.02
C ALA A 150 -0.35 23.63 11.93
N LYS A 151 0.73 23.79 11.16
CA LYS A 151 1.45 25.07 11.01
C LYS A 151 0.83 26.05 10.01
N ALA A 152 0.14 25.56 8.98
CA ALA A 152 -0.46 26.41 7.96
C ALA A 152 -1.93 26.76 8.34
N PRO A 153 -2.22 27.97 8.85
CA PRO A 153 -3.56 28.30 9.37
C PRO A 153 -4.66 28.18 8.31
N ASN A 154 -4.36 28.57 7.07
CA ASN A 154 -5.28 28.48 5.94
C ASN A 154 -5.65 27.01 5.62
N ILE A 155 -4.68 26.09 5.73
CA ILE A 155 -4.91 24.66 5.49
C ILE A 155 -5.62 24.03 6.69
N ARG A 156 -5.23 24.43 7.91
CA ARG A 156 -5.84 23.94 9.16
C ARG A 156 -7.34 24.23 9.19
N ALA A 157 -7.75 25.45 8.85
CA ALA A 157 -9.14 25.90 8.90
C ALA A 157 -10.07 25.08 8.00
N VAL A 158 -9.56 24.56 6.88
CA VAL A 158 -10.33 23.78 5.90
C VAL A 158 -10.09 22.27 5.99
N THR A 159 -9.21 21.81 6.88
CA THR A 159 -8.90 20.39 7.02
C THR A 159 -10.01 19.67 7.76
N HIS A 160 -10.59 18.65 7.12
CA HIS A 160 -11.61 17.80 7.72
C HIS A 160 -11.05 16.96 8.88
N LYS A 161 -11.89 16.66 9.88
CA LYS A 161 -11.51 15.86 11.06
C LYS A 161 -10.95 14.48 10.68
N ASP A 162 -11.51 13.89 9.62
CA ASP A 162 -11.11 12.55 9.16
C ASP A 162 -9.66 12.48 8.70
N THR A 163 -9.13 13.59 8.18
CA THR A 163 -7.74 13.71 7.73
C THR A 163 -6.78 13.67 8.91
N TRP A 164 -7.16 14.31 10.03
CA TRP A 164 -6.40 14.25 11.29
C TRP A 164 -6.39 12.84 11.86
N ALA A 165 -7.55 12.17 11.85
CA ALA A 165 -7.67 10.79 12.31
C ALA A 165 -6.82 9.83 11.46
N LEU A 166 -6.85 9.95 10.13
CA LEU A 166 -6.04 9.12 9.23
C LEU A 166 -4.54 9.31 9.49
N GLN A 167 -4.06 10.55 9.58
CA GLN A 167 -2.65 10.83 9.82
C GLN A 167 -2.20 10.39 11.23
N GLY A 168 -3.06 10.55 12.23
CA GLY A 168 -2.83 10.01 13.57
C GLY A 168 -2.68 8.49 13.57
N LEU A 169 -3.56 7.77 12.86
CA LEU A 169 -3.48 6.32 12.72
C LEU A 169 -2.21 5.88 11.96
N ILE A 170 -1.80 6.62 10.92
CA ILE A 170 -0.53 6.36 10.22
C ILE A 170 0.67 6.44 11.18
N ILE A 171 0.72 7.50 11.99
CA ILE A 171 1.80 7.69 12.98
C ILE A 171 1.77 6.60 14.04
N LEU A 172 0.60 6.33 14.63
CA LEU A 172 0.45 5.28 15.65
C LEU A 172 0.82 3.91 15.11
N LEU A 173 0.43 3.58 13.88
CA LEU A 173 0.74 2.31 13.24
C LEU A 173 2.26 2.19 13.01
N GLY A 174 2.90 3.21 12.45
CA GLY A 174 4.35 3.17 12.19
C GLY A 174 5.21 3.13 13.46
N VAL A 175 4.82 3.87 14.51
CA VAL A 175 5.53 3.85 15.80
C VAL A 175 5.32 2.51 16.50
N SER A 176 4.08 2.00 16.57
CA SER A 176 3.80 0.72 17.22
C SER A 176 4.47 -0.44 16.49
N SER A 177 4.45 -0.46 15.14
CA SER A 177 5.13 -1.51 14.36
C SER A 177 6.64 -1.48 14.56
N ALA A 178 7.25 -0.30 14.59
CA ALA A 178 8.68 -0.16 14.85
C ALA A 178 9.05 -0.64 16.26
N LEU A 179 8.26 -0.25 17.26
CA LEU A 179 8.47 -0.70 18.64
C LEU A 179 8.29 -2.22 18.78
N SER A 180 7.25 -2.80 18.18
CA SER A 180 7.03 -4.24 18.16
C SER A 180 8.20 -4.98 17.51
N SER A 181 8.73 -4.45 16.40
CA SER A 181 9.82 -5.08 15.66
C SER A 181 11.15 -5.03 16.43
N VAL A 182 11.47 -3.89 17.03
CA VAL A 182 12.65 -3.74 17.91
C VAL A 182 12.54 -4.67 19.11
N TYR A 183 11.35 -4.76 19.72
CA TYR A 183 11.14 -5.67 20.83
C TYR A 183 11.28 -7.14 20.40
N GLY A 184 10.82 -7.49 19.20
CA GLY A 184 11.02 -8.81 18.59
C GLY A 184 12.48 -9.17 18.29
N LEU A 185 13.32 -8.18 17.98
CA LEU A 185 14.77 -8.38 17.81
C LEU A 185 15.46 -8.76 19.13
N VAL A 186 15.02 -8.17 20.24
CA VAL A 186 15.60 -8.42 21.57
C VAL A 186 14.99 -9.66 22.21
N ASN A 187 13.72 -9.95 21.96
CA ASN A 187 13.01 -11.07 22.56
C ASN A 187 12.24 -11.89 21.49
N PRO A 188 12.77 -13.04 21.04
CA PRO A 188 12.16 -13.87 19.99
C PRO A 188 10.79 -14.45 20.34
N THR A 189 10.38 -14.41 21.61
CA THR A 189 9.05 -14.85 22.10
C THR A 189 8.04 -13.70 22.19
N ALA A 190 8.41 -12.50 21.73
CA ALA A 190 7.60 -11.29 21.79
C ALA A 190 6.34 -11.30 20.90
N SER A 191 6.02 -12.38 20.21
CA SER A 191 4.83 -12.44 19.35
C SER A 191 3.55 -12.16 20.13
N SER A 192 3.47 -12.48 21.44
CA SER A 192 2.34 -12.12 22.31
C SER A 192 2.61 -10.93 23.24
N SER A 193 3.61 -10.11 22.94
CA SER A 193 3.99 -8.96 23.77
C SER A 193 3.02 -7.79 23.64
N LEU A 194 2.98 -6.93 24.66
CA LEU A 194 2.13 -5.73 24.64
C LEU A 194 2.38 -4.81 23.43
N PRO A 195 3.62 -4.53 23.00
CA PRO A 195 3.87 -3.76 21.78
C PRO A 195 3.22 -4.38 20.54
N HIS A 196 3.30 -5.71 20.39
CA HIS A 196 2.71 -6.41 19.25
C HIS A 196 1.17 -6.35 19.28
N ILE A 197 0.57 -6.54 20.47
CA ILE A 197 -0.89 -6.42 20.65
C ILE A 197 -1.36 -5.01 20.28
N ILE A 198 -0.65 -3.96 20.70
CA ILE A 198 -0.95 -2.58 20.34
C ILE A 198 -0.88 -2.39 18.82
N THR A 199 0.16 -2.91 18.17
CA THR A 199 0.28 -2.87 16.70
C THR A 199 -0.92 -3.51 16.02
N LEU A 200 -1.38 -4.68 16.48
CA LEU A 200 -2.55 -5.36 15.92
C LEU A 200 -3.84 -4.55 16.10
N VAL A 201 -4.05 -3.97 17.29
CA VAL A 201 -5.22 -3.12 17.56
C VAL A 201 -5.22 -1.88 16.67
N VAL A 202 -4.08 -1.20 16.56
CA VAL A 202 -3.95 0.00 15.72
C VAL A 202 -4.09 -0.34 14.24
N LEU A 203 -3.49 -1.44 13.78
CA LEU A 203 -3.66 -1.94 12.41
C LEU A 203 -5.13 -2.27 12.13
N GLY A 204 -5.82 -2.91 13.06
CA GLY A 204 -7.24 -3.22 12.91
C GLY A 204 -8.10 -1.96 12.80
N ALA A 205 -7.86 -0.97 13.66
CA ALA A 205 -8.50 0.33 13.58
C ALA A 205 -8.20 1.03 12.23
N PHE A 206 -6.95 0.99 11.77
CA PHE A 206 -6.54 1.55 10.48
C PHE A 206 -7.25 0.87 9.32
N LEU A 207 -7.31 -0.46 9.27
CA LEU A 207 -7.97 -1.22 8.21
C LEU A 207 -9.48 -0.97 8.17
N LEU A 208 -10.14 -0.90 9.32
CA LEU A 208 -11.57 -0.61 9.39
C LEU A 208 -11.90 0.84 9.04
N TYR A 209 -11.00 1.77 9.33
CA TYR A 209 -11.19 3.20 9.05
C TYR A 209 -10.79 3.59 7.62
N ALA A 210 -9.81 2.91 7.02
CA ALA A 210 -9.28 3.20 5.68
C ALA A 210 -10.36 3.41 4.60
N PRO A 211 -11.44 2.59 4.49
CA PRO A 211 -12.51 2.74 3.50
C PRO A 211 -13.28 4.05 3.60
N PHE A 212 -13.34 4.65 4.79
CA PHE A 212 -14.08 5.88 5.06
C PHE A 212 -13.19 7.13 5.00
N SER A 213 -11.89 6.94 4.85
CA SER A 213 -10.90 8.01 4.85
C SER A 213 -10.58 8.54 3.43
N GLU A 214 -9.75 9.58 3.35
CA GLU A 214 -9.18 10.07 2.09
C GLU A 214 -8.40 8.98 1.31
N LEU A 215 -7.96 7.90 1.98
CA LEU A 215 -7.26 6.79 1.35
C LEU A 215 -8.12 6.08 0.30
N ALA A 216 -9.42 5.88 0.57
CA ALA A 216 -10.33 5.27 -0.38
C ALA A 216 -10.48 6.12 -1.66
N PHE A 217 -10.50 7.44 -1.51
CA PHE A 217 -10.53 8.36 -2.64
C PHE A 217 -9.23 8.30 -3.46
N LEU A 218 -8.08 8.18 -2.79
CA LEU A 218 -6.79 8.01 -3.46
C LEU A 218 -6.72 6.69 -4.25
N ILE A 219 -7.21 5.59 -3.66
CA ILE A 219 -7.29 4.28 -4.33
C ILE A 219 -8.17 4.36 -5.58
N TRP A 220 -9.37 4.94 -5.45
CA TRP A 220 -10.29 5.13 -6.58
C TRP A 220 -9.65 5.96 -7.70
N LYS A 221 -9.03 7.09 -7.34
CA LYS A 221 -8.41 8.00 -8.31
C LYS A 221 -7.19 7.37 -8.98
N GLY A 222 -6.37 6.64 -8.23
CA GLY A 222 -5.24 5.87 -8.77
C GLY A 222 -5.72 4.85 -9.80
N ALA A 223 -6.77 4.09 -9.46
CA ALA A 223 -7.37 3.12 -10.38
C ALA A 223 -7.91 3.80 -11.66
N LEU A 224 -8.56 4.95 -11.54
CA LEU A 224 -9.08 5.70 -12.68
C LEU A 224 -7.98 6.19 -13.62
N ILE A 225 -6.89 6.73 -13.07
CA ILE A 225 -5.75 7.20 -13.87
C ILE A 225 -5.12 6.03 -14.63
N THR A 226 -4.89 4.90 -13.95
CA THR A 226 -4.34 3.70 -14.57
C THR A 226 -5.24 3.18 -15.68
N LEU A 227 -6.56 3.13 -15.47
CA LEU A 227 -7.50 2.73 -16.51
C LEU A 227 -7.43 3.64 -17.74
N LYS A 228 -7.37 4.97 -17.53
CA LYS A 228 -7.29 5.94 -18.63
C LYS A 228 -6.01 5.75 -19.44
N THR A 229 -4.88 5.47 -18.78
CA THR A 229 -3.61 5.16 -19.46
C THR A 229 -3.75 3.90 -20.30
N VAL A 230 -4.24 2.80 -19.71
CA VAL A 230 -4.41 1.51 -20.41
C VAL A 230 -5.34 1.64 -21.62
N ARG A 231 -6.48 2.35 -21.48
CA ARG A 231 -7.40 2.59 -22.61
C ARG A 231 -6.81 3.53 -23.67
N GLY A 232 -6.01 4.51 -23.27
CA GLY A 232 -5.33 5.42 -24.19
C GLY A 232 -4.31 4.69 -25.07
N ASP A 233 -3.55 3.77 -24.50
CA ASP A 233 -2.55 2.97 -25.23
C ASP A 233 -3.21 1.92 -26.13
N ALA A 234 -4.31 1.29 -25.69
CA ALA A 234 -5.09 0.39 -26.54
C ALA A 234 -5.61 1.09 -27.81
N ARG A 235 -6.11 2.33 -27.69
CA ARG A 235 -6.56 3.13 -28.85
C ARG A 235 -5.41 3.50 -29.79
N LYS A 236 -4.22 3.79 -29.25
CA LYS A 236 -3.03 4.08 -30.07
C LYS A 236 -2.53 2.86 -30.85
N GLY A 237 -2.66 1.67 -30.26
CA GLY A 237 -2.35 0.41 -30.94
C GLY A 237 -3.31 0.09 -32.08
N GLU A 238 -4.60 0.40 -31.91
CA GLU A 238 -5.63 0.23 -32.97
C GLU A 238 -5.51 1.29 -34.08
N SER A 239 -5.08 2.53 -33.76
CA SER A 239 -4.89 3.59 -34.76
C SER A 239 -3.60 3.47 -35.57
N ASN A 240 -2.73 2.50 -35.25
CA ASN A 240 -1.47 2.31 -35.97
C ASN A 240 -1.21 0.82 -36.31
N PRO A 241 -2.00 0.21 -37.21
CA PRO A 241 -1.82 -1.19 -37.61
C PRO A 241 -0.54 -1.45 -38.43
N ALA A 242 0.25 -0.41 -38.76
CA ALA A 242 1.42 -0.50 -39.64
C ALA A 242 2.79 -0.48 -38.94
N GLY A 243 2.86 -0.60 -37.61
CA GLY A 243 4.13 -0.59 -36.86
C GLY A 243 4.70 -1.97 -36.53
N GLY A 244 4.07 -3.05 -36.99
CA GLY A 244 4.46 -4.43 -36.74
C GLY A 244 5.51 -4.92 -37.73
N GLY A 245 6.74 -4.42 -37.63
CA GLY A 245 7.89 -4.99 -38.32
C GLY A 245 8.77 -3.99 -39.02
N GLN A 246 9.73 -3.42 -38.31
CA GLN A 246 11.08 -3.10 -38.80
C GLN A 246 11.82 -2.36 -37.69
N MET A 247 12.76 -3.05 -37.05
CA MET A 247 13.91 -2.47 -36.33
C MET A 247 14.94 -3.59 -36.18
N LEU A 248 15.36 -4.16 -37.31
CA LEU A 248 16.58 -4.94 -37.45
C LEU A 248 17.15 -4.64 -38.85
N GLY A 249 18.19 -3.82 -38.89
CA GLY A 249 19.12 -3.70 -40.02
C GLY A 249 18.86 -2.58 -41.02
N GLU A 250 19.69 -1.52 -40.93
CA GLU A 250 20.46 -0.90 -42.04
C GLU A 250 21.19 0.32 -41.46
N GLN A 251 22.48 0.20 -41.11
CA GLN A 251 23.64 0.56 -41.96
C GLN A 251 23.55 1.95 -42.62
N ARG A 252 24.13 2.97 -41.97
CA ARG A 252 25.38 3.63 -42.37
C ARG A 252 25.84 4.62 -41.32
#